data_AF-A2Q3I7-F1
#
_entry.id   AF-A2Q3I7-F1
#
_cell.length_a   1.000
_cell.length_b   1.000
_cell.length_c   1.000
_cell.angle_alpha   90.00
_cell.angle_beta   90.00
_cell.angle_gamma   90.00
#
_symmetry.space_group_name_H-M   'P 1'
#
loop_
_entity.id
_entity.type
_entity.pdbx_description
1 polymer ?
#
loop_
_entity_poly.entity_id
_entity_poly.type
_entity_poly.pdbx_seq_one_letter_code
_entity_poly.pdbx_strand_id
1 'polypeptide(L)'
;MLNGDEAALFCCILWSIWKQRNNKVWNGVIEAQVVVLERAKVLLQDWRAAKSYQQHSSRIQNTADSSKWKKPTVGQYKCNIDASFSKHLNKVGIGICIRDDTGTFVLAKT
;
A
#
# COMPACT_ATOMS: atom_id res chain seq x y z
N MET A 1 14.81 23.23 21.49
CA MET A 1 14.39 21.86 21.13
C MET A 1 13.61 21.96 19.83
N LEU A 2 13.81 21.03 18.89
CA LEU A 2 13.02 20.99 17.66
C LEU A 2 11.57 20.66 18.00
N ASN A 3 10.60 21.33 17.37
CA ASN A 3 9.20 20.93 17.47
C ASN A 3 8.94 19.64 16.67
N GLY A 4 7.73 19.07 16.80
CA GLY A 4 7.41 17.78 16.16
C GLY A 4 7.57 17.76 14.64
N ASP A 5 7.25 18.86 13.97
CA ASP A 5 7.36 18.96 12.51
C ASP A 5 8.82 19.12 12.06
N GLU A 6 9.59 19.91 12.79
CA GLU A 6 11.03 20.07 12.56
C GLU A 6 11.78 18.75 12.80
N ALA A 7 11.43 18.02 13.86
CA ALA A 7 12.00 16.71 14.15
C ALA A 7 11.66 15.68 13.05
N ALA A 8 10.42 15.67 12.56
CA ALA A 8 10.00 14.79 11.47
C ALA A 8 10.75 15.08 10.17
N LEU A 9 10.89 16.36 9.80
CA LEU A 9 11.66 16.77 8.63
C LEU A 9 13.15 16.39 8.79
N PHE A 10 13.73 16.63 9.96
CA PHE A 10 15.10 16.24 10.27
C PHE A 10 15.33 14.74 10.09
N CYS A 11 14.43 13.89 10.59
CA CYS A 11 14.49 12.44 10.38
C CYS A 11 14.39 12.05 8.89
N CYS A 12 13.51 12.70 8.12
CA CYS A 12 13.38 12.44 6.67
C CYS A 12 14.66 12.83 5.90
N ILE A 13 15.35 13.90 6.33
CA ILE A 13 16.64 14.30 5.75
C ILE A 13 17.71 13.26 6.05
N LEU A 14 17.84 12.81 7.31
CA LEU A 14 18.81 11.76 7.69
C LEU A 14 18.60 10.47 6.89
N TRP A 15 17.34 10.05 6.74
CA TRP A 15 17.00 8.89 5.91
C TRP A 15 17.33 9.10 4.43
N SER A 16 17.06 10.31 3.90
CA SER A 16 17.35 10.64 2.50
C SER A 16 18.85 10.65 2.18
N ILE A 17 19.68 11.10 3.13
CA ILE A 17 21.15 11.02 3.05
C ILE A 17 21.61 9.56 3.05
N TRP A 18 21.07 8.74 3.96
CA TRP A 18 21.36 7.31 4.00
C TRP A 18 21.00 6.63 2.67
N LYS A 19 19.84 6.98 2.09
CA LYS A 19 19.40 6.46 0.79
C LYS A 19 20.32 6.88 -0.36
N GLN A 20 20.74 8.13 -0.42
CA GLN A 20 21.71 8.61 -1.41
C GLN A 20 23.04 7.84 -1.33
N ARG A 21 23.55 7.62 -0.11
CA ARG A 21 24.78 6.84 0.11
C ARG A 21 24.62 5.40 -0.37
N ASN A 22 23.50 4.76 -0.07
CA ASN A 22 23.22 3.41 -0.54
C ASN A 22 23.09 3.33 -2.06
N ASN A 23 22.43 4.29 -2.71
CA ASN A 23 22.32 4.32 -4.16
C ASN A 23 23.70 4.43 -4.82
N LYS A 24 24.62 5.21 -4.23
CA LYS A 24 26.02 5.28 -4.70
C LYS A 24 26.75 3.95 -4.56
N VAL A 25 26.63 3.29 -3.41
CA VAL A 25 27.37 2.05 -3.11
C VAL A 25 26.85 0.86 -3.93
N TRP A 26 25.53 0.69 -4.00
CA TRP A 26 24.92 -0.52 -4.54
C TRP A 26 24.51 -0.40 -6.01
N ASN A 27 24.21 0.82 -6.47
CA ASN A 27 23.70 1.05 -7.83
C ASN A 27 24.64 1.95 -8.67
N GLY A 28 25.74 2.45 -8.11
CA GLY A 28 26.65 3.37 -8.80
C GLY A 28 26.02 4.74 -9.13
N VAL A 29 24.88 5.08 -8.52
CA VAL A 29 24.14 6.31 -8.82
C VAL A 29 24.61 7.45 -7.91
N ILE A 30 25.02 8.56 -8.51
CA ILE A 30 25.37 9.80 -7.79
C ILE A 30 24.22 10.79 -7.95
N GLU A 31 23.55 11.10 -6.85
CA GLU A 31 22.42 12.04 -6.84
C GLU A 31 22.89 13.43 -6.41
N ALA A 32 22.32 14.49 -6.99
CA ALA A 32 22.59 15.85 -6.55
C ALA A 32 22.03 16.10 -5.14
N GLN A 33 22.68 16.99 -4.37
CA GLN A 33 22.28 17.30 -2.99
C GLN A 33 20.85 17.85 -2.89
N VAL A 34 20.40 18.62 -3.89
CA VAL A 34 19.03 19.15 -3.96
C VAL A 34 17.98 18.03 -3.90
N VAL A 35 18.28 16.87 -4.50
CA VAL A 35 17.39 15.70 -4.53
C VAL A 35 17.17 15.13 -3.12
N VAL A 36 18.15 15.25 -2.23
CA VAL A 36 18.03 14.78 -0.84
C VAL A 36 16.98 15.59 -0.09
N LEU A 37 17.00 16.91 -0.24
CA LEU A 37 16.05 17.81 0.42
C LEU A 37 14.64 17.69 -0.18
N GLU A 38 14.54 17.61 -1.50
CA GLU A 38 13.25 17.38 -2.18
C GLU A 38 12.63 16.05 -1.76
N ARG A 39 13.40 14.96 -1.78
CA ARG A 39 12.96 13.64 -1.32
C ARG A 39 12.44 13.68 0.10
N ALA A 40 13.16 14.33 1.01
CA ALA A 40 12.75 14.42 2.41
C ALA A 40 11.41 15.17 2.57
N LYS A 41 11.21 16.27 1.83
CA LYS A 41 9.97 17.04 1.84
C LYS A 41 8.80 16.25 1.26
N VAL A 42 8.99 15.65 0.09
CA VAL A 42 7.97 14.82 -0.58
C VAL A 42 7.58 13.65 0.29
N LEU A 43 8.55 12.92 0.85
CA LEU A 43 8.30 11.79 1.75
C LEU A 43 7.43 12.19 2.96
N LEU A 44 7.72 13.32 3.59
CA LEU A 44 6.95 13.81 4.73
C LEU A 44 5.54 14.24 4.32
N GLN A 45 5.39 14.90 3.17
CA GLN A 45 4.09 15.32 2.62
C GLN A 45 3.22 14.10 2.28
N ASP A 46 3.78 13.12 1.58
CA ASP A 46 3.10 11.89 1.19
C ASP A 46 2.67 11.10 2.42
N TRP A 47 3.53 10.99 3.44
CA TRP A 47 3.17 10.33 4.69
C TRP A 47 2.02 11.03 5.41
N ARG A 48 2.03 12.38 5.46
CA ARG A 48 0.92 13.17 6.04
C ARG A 48 -0.38 12.95 5.28
N ALA A 49 -0.33 12.97 3.94
CA ALA A 49 -1.49 12.72 3.09
C ALA A 49 -2.06 11.31 3.30
N ALA A 50 -1.18 10.29 3.33
CA ALA A 50 -1.57 8.90 3.58
C ALA A 50 -2.18 8.72 4.98
N LYS A 51 -1.61 9.35 6.01
CA LYS A 51 -2.15 9.31 7.37
C LYS A 51 -3.52 9.99 7.47
N SER A 52 -3.71 11.12 6.77
CA SER A 52 -5.00 11.80 6.69
C SER A 52 -6.05 10.92 6.02
N TYR A 53 -5.70 10.25 4.91
CA TYR A 53 -6.58 9.29 4.23
C TYR A 53 -6.96 8.11 5.14
N GLN A 54 -6.00 7.54 5.87
CA GLN A 54 -6.27 6.47 6.83
C GLN A 54 -7.19 6.93 7.96
N GLN A 55 -7.01 8.14 8.49
CA GLN A 55 -7.88 8.71 9.50
C GLN A 55 -9.30 8.97 8.98
N HIS A 56 -9.43 9.37 7.71
CA HIS A 56 -10.73 9.52 7.05
C HIS A 56 -11.40 8.16 6.84
N SER A 57 -10.65 7.16 6.38
CA SER A 57 -11.12 5.78 6.22
C SER A 57 -11.52 5.15 7.56
N SER A 58 -10.77 5.39 8.64
CA SER A 58 -11.10 4.86 9.97
C SER A 58 -12.31 5.56 10.60
N ARG A 59 -12.49 6.86 10.34
CA ARG A 59 -13.71 7.59 10.71
C ARG A 59 -14.95 7.05 9.99
N ILE A 60 -14.83 6.69 8.71
CA ILE A 60 -15.90 6.03 7.94
C ILE A 60 -16.14 4.59 8.46
N GLN A 61 -15.08 3.87 8.86
CA GLN A 61 -15.19 2.54 9.45
C GLN A 61 -15.84 2.54 10.84
N ASN A 62 -15.66 3.58 11.67
CA ASN A 62 -16.36 3.65 12.98
C ASN A 62 -17.88 3.81 12.86
N THR A 63 -18.40 4.15 11.67
CA THR A 63 -19.84 4.13 11.36
C THR A 63 -20.28 2.89 10.56
N ALA A 64 -19.34 2.08 10.09
CA ALA A 64 -19.63 0.81 9.42
C ALA A 64 -19.45 -0.33 10.43
N ASP A 65 -20.59 -0.87 10.84
CA ASP A 65 -20.73 -2.15 11.54
C ASP A 65 -19.59 -3.12 11.19
N SER A 66 -18.91 -3.62 12.22
CA SER A 66 -17.67 -4.40 12.15
C SER A 66 -17.52 -5.19 10.85
N SER A 67 -16.41 -5.00 10.13
CA SER A 67 -16.04 -5.68 8.86
C SER A 67 -15.84 -7.20 9.02
N LYS A 68 -16.78 -7.88 9.66
CA LYS A 68 -16.89 -9.32 9.70
C LYS A 68 -17.50 -9.76 8.39
N TRP A 69 -16.97 -10.84 7.83
CA TRP A 69 -17.53 -11.44 6.63
C TRP A 69 -19.01 -11.78 6.86
N LYS A 70 -19.88 -11.29 5.98
CA LYS A 70 -21.30 -11.65 5.93
C LYS A 70 -21.54 -12.38 4.61
N LYS A 71 -22.40 -13.41 4.66
CA LYS A 71 -22.89 -14.12 3.47
C LYS A 71 -23.54 -13.10 2.50
N PRO A 72 -23.39 -13.24 1.17
CA PRO A 72 -24.08 -12.37 0.21
C PRO A 72 -25.60 -12.40 0.43
N THR A 73 -26.26 -11.27 0.16
CA THR A 73 -27.71 -11.21 0.17
C THR A 73 -28.27 -12.01 -1.02
N VAL A 74 -29.50 -12.52 -0.90
CA VAL A 74 -30.18 -13.26 -1.97
C VAL A 74 -30.09 -12.52 -3.31
N GLY A 75 -29.66 -13.22 -4.36
CA GLY A 75 -29.48 -12.67 -5.71
C GLY A 75 -28.12 -11.97 -5.95
N GLN A 76 -27.22 -11.96 -4.97
CA GLN A 76 -25.86 -11.45 -5.12
C GLN A 76 -24.84 -12.59 -5.29
N TYR A 77 -23.73 -12.27 -5.94
CA TYR A 77 -22.63 -13.21 -6.15
C TYR A 77 -21.42 -12.86 -5.29
N LYS A 78 -20.72 -13.89 -4.81
CA LYS A 78 -19.37 -13.80 -4.23
C LYS A 78 -18.34 -14.10 -5.30
N CYS A 79 -17.38 -13.19 -5.48
CA CYS A 79 -16.21 -13.42 -6.33
C CYS A 79 -14.97 -13.62 -5.45
N ASN A 80 -14.38 -14.81 -5.51
CA ASN A 80 -13.07 -15.10 -4.94
C ASN A 80 -12.00 -14.93 -6.03
N ILE A 81 -10.98 -14.12 -5.77
CA ILE A 81 -9.86 -13.89 -6.68
C ILE A 81 -8.57 -14.22 -5.93
N ASP A 82 -7.66 -14.94 -6.58
CA ASP A 82 -6.34 -15.25 -6.06
C ASP A 82 -5.27 -15.09 -7.15
N ALA A 83 -4.03 -14.82 -6.75
CA ALA A 83 -2.91 -14.71 -7.67
C ALA A 83 -1.71 -15.51 -7.17
N SER A 84 -1.10 -16.28 -8.08
CA SER A 84 0.10 -17.05 -7.84
C SER A 84 1.28 -16.46 -8.63
N PHE A 85 2.45 -16.42 -7.99
CA PHE A 85 3.66 -15.85 -8.57
C PHE A 85 4.75 -16.92 -8.61
N SER A 86 5.25 -17.23 -9.80
CA SER A 86 6.37 -18.16 -9.98
C SER A 86 7.61 -17.40 -10.42
N LYS A 87 8.55 -17.23 -9.48
CA LYS A 87 9.85 -16.61 -9.77
C LYS A 87 10.68 -17.44 -10.74
N HIS A 88 10.63 -18.77 -10.62
CA HIS A 88 11.35 -19.69 -11.51
C HIS A 88 10.86 -19.57 -12.96
N LEU A 89 9.55 -19.50 -13.17
CA LEU A 89 8.97 -19.42 -14.51
C LEU A 89 8.82 -17.99 -15.03
N ASN A 90 9.12 -16.99 -14.20
CA ASN A 90 8.84 -15.58 -14.45
C ASN A 90 7.38 -15.34 -14.92
N LYS A 91 6.42 -15.97 -14.24
CA LYS A 91 5.00 -15.96 -14.62
C LYS A 91 4.09 -15.66 -13.42
N VAL A 92 2.92 -15.14 -13.74
CA VAL A 92 1.80 -14.92 -12.81
C VAL A 92 0.58 -15.68 -13.32
N GLY A 93 -0.12 -16.37 -12.43
CA GLY A 93 -1.44 -16.96 -12.69
C GLY A 93 -2.50 -16.30 -11.82
N ILE A 94 -3.68 -16.02 -12.37
CA ILE A 94 -4.78 -15.34 -11.66
C ILE A 94 -6.00 -16.25 -11.70
N GLY A 95 -6.47 -16.71 -10.55
CA GLY A 95 -7.69 -17.53 -10.45
C GLY A 95 -8.88 -16.69 -9.98
N ILE A 96 -10.03 -16.85 -10.65
CA ILE A 96 -11.31 -16.23 -10.27
C ILE A 96 -12.35 -17.35 -10.10
N CYS A 97 -13.15 -17.27 -9.04
CA CYS A 97 -14.25 -18.19 -8.74
C CYS A 97 -15.49 -17.42 -8.27
N ILE A 98 -16.61 -17.57 -8.98
CA ILE A 98 -17.89 -16.97 -8.68
C ILE A 98 -18.80 -18.00 -8.02
N ARG A 99 -19.44 -17.61 -6.92
CA ARG A 99 -20.48 -18.36 -6.23
C ARG A 99 -21.72 -17.51 -6.04
N ASP A 100 -22.89 -18.13 -6.04
CA ASP A 100 -24.14 -17.43 -5.72
C ASP A 100 -24.28 -17.18 -4.20
N ASP A 101 -25.41 -16.60 -3.79
CA ASP A 101 -25.67 -16.32 -2.39
C ASP A 101 -25.75 -17.60 -1.54
N THR A 102 -26.14 -18.74 -2.10
CA THR A 102 -26.15 -20.03 -1.40
C THR A 102 -24.76 -20.65 -1.23
N GLY A 103 -23.75 -20.11 -1.92
CA GLY A 103 -22.39 -20.64 -1.96
C GLY A 103 -22.16 -21.66 -3.09
N THR A 104 -23.17 -21.88 -3.93
CA THR A 104 -23.11 -22.78 -5.08
C THR A 104 -22.20 -22.20 -6.14
N PHE A 105 -21.40 -23.06 -6.78
CA PHE A 105 -20.51 -22.68 -7.86
C PHE A 105 -21.29 -22.17 -9.07
N VAL A 106 -20.81 -21.07 -9.66
CA VAL A 106 -21.38 -20.48 -10.87
C VAL A 106 -20.37 -20.52 -12.02
N LEU A 107 -19.16 -20.00 -11.80
CA LEU A 107 -18.14 -19.86 -12.84
C LEU A 107 -16.73 -19.81 -12.23
N ALA A 108 -15.71 -20.26 -12.97
CA ALA A 108 -14.31 -19.97 -12.69
C ALA A 108 -13.53 -19.61 -13.95
N LYS A 109 -12.45 -18.84 -13.79
CA LYS A 109 -11.51 -18.47 -14.86
C LYS A 109 -10.09 -18.38 -14.32
N THR A 110 -9.10 -18.77 -15.12
CA THR A 110 -7.66 -18.67 -14.83
C THR A 110 -6.90 -17.89 -15.88
#